data_AF-A0AA35XRC3-F1
#
_entry.id   AF-A0AA35XRC3-F1
#
_cell.length_a   1.000
_cell.length_b   1.000
_cell.length_c   1.000
_cell.angle_alpha   90.00
_cell.angle_beta   90.00
_cell.angle_gamma   90.00
#
_symmetry.space_group_name_H-M   'P 1'
#
loop_
_entity.id
_entity.type
_entity.pdbx_description
1 polymer ?
#
loop_
_entity_poly.entity_id
_entity_poly.type
_entity_poly.pdbx_seq_one_letter_code
_entity_poly.pdbx_strand_id
1 'polypeptide(L)'
;MLYVLGMSDMLSDRQNLGKYISIAACCLLLSACTAAEVAVNMAKKAHIANINKIEENTKSGADTPATAMSKNSGDLIKNNNISKAVKNNIITPQPRYKIGDPYEVADNWYYPERDLRYDETGIASWYGDEFAGRLTANGEIFDPTLVSAAHKTLPMPSVVRVTNLENGKSLVVRLNDRGPFVAGRIIDLSREAARRLGFLKSGIARVRVQILTEQSLAMERAAKNNNFSQLVLNETMPPVEADNVPQVNLDATTTRQVQSDTAMRISAIELLARSRIGEVIEVPVTQTNIWVQIGAFYNKDSANSVLNRYESAQGSVSEGLHNGKPIYKARIGPITTVEDADIILSDVLKFGFEGAHIIVD
;
A
#
# COMPACT_ATOMS: atom_id res chain seq x y z
N MET A 1 77.81 -54.12 -32.54
CA MET A 1 78.37 -54.24 -31.18
C MET A 1 77.24 -53.90 -30.22
N LEU A 2 76.86 -54.87 -29.38
CA LEU A 2 75.73 -54.87 -28.44
C LEU A 2 75.71 -53.63 -27.50
N TYR A 3 74.52 -53.17 -27.09
CA TYR A 3 74.00 -53.40 -25.72
C TYR A 3 72.49 -53.13 -25.61
N VAL A 4 71.82 -54.06 -24.94
CA VAL A 4 70.41 -54.11 -24.52
C VAL A 4 70.27 -53.44 -23.15
N LEU A 5 69.10 -52.86 -22.84
CA LEU A 5 68.37 -52.73 -21.55
C LEU A 5 67.45 -51.48 -21.65
N GLY A 6 66.18 -51.46 -21.27
CA GLY A 6 65.25 -52.42 -20.69
C GLY A 6 63.89 -51.71 -20.54
N MET A 7 62.80 -52.40 -20.88
CA MET A 7 61.44 -52.03 -20.46
C MET A 7 61.29 -52.36 -18.98
N SER A 8 60.84 -51.41 -18.15
CA SER A 8 60.05 -51.59 -16.91
C SER A 8 59.85 -50.24 -16.22
N ASP A 9 58.57 -49.87 -16.02
CA ASP A 9 57.99 -48.98 -15.00
C ASP A 9 57.04 -47.95 -15.63
N MET A 10 55.71 -47.98 -15.46
CA MET A 10 54.84 -48.17 -14.30
C MET A 10 53.96 -46.90 -14.23
N LEU A 11 52.77 -46.98 -14.82
CA LEU A 11 51.47 -46.60 -14.23
C LEU A 11 51.47 -45.56 -13.08
N SER A 12 51.97 -44.35 -13.28
CA SER A 12 51.90 -43.28 -12.26
C SER A 12 51.64 -41.90 -12.84
N ASP A 13 50.61 -41.75 -13.67
CA ASP A 13 50.21 -40.40 -14.12
C ASP A 13 48.70 -40.14 -14.25
N ARG A 14 47.87 -40.99 -13.62
CA ARG A 14 46.42 -40.72 -13.51
C ARG A 14 46.05 -39.75 -12.36
N GLN A 15 46.98 -39.47 -11.45
CA GLN A 15 46.76 -38.58 -10.30
C GLN A 15 47.06 -37.09 -10.61
N ASN A 16 47.80 -36.79 -11.68
CA ASN A 16 48.08 -35.39 -12.07
C ASN A 16 47.04 -34.82 -13.04
N LEU A 17 46.39 -35.66 -13.85
CA LEU A 17 45.39 -35.21 -14.83
C LEU A 17 44.18 -34.52 -14.16
N GLY A 18 43.76 -35.01 -12.97
CA GLY A 18 42.68 -34.39 -12.19
C GLY A 18 43.02 -33.01 -11.62
N LYS A 19 44.28 -32.77 -11.26
CA LYS A 19 44.74 -31.46 -10.76
C LYS A 19 44.79 -30.41 -11.87
N TYR A 20 45.23 -30.78 -13.07
CA TYR A 20 45.24 -29.85 -14.21
C TYR A 20 43.83 -29.48 -14.70
N ILE A 21 42.88 -30.43 -14.67
CA ILE A 21 41.47 -30.15 -15.01
C ILE A 21 40.81 -29.24 -13.96
N SER A 22 41.13 -29.43 -12.67
CA SER A 22 40.58 -28.58 -11.59
C SER A 22 41.13 -27.16 -11.61
N ILE A 23 42.41 -26.97 -11.92
CA ILE A 23 43.03 -25.63 -12.04
C ILE A 23 42.49 -24.90 -13.27
N ALA A 24 42.31 -25.58 -14.40
CA ALA A 24 41.73 -24.98 -15.62
C ALA A 24 40.26 -24.56 -15.43
N ALA A 25 39.46 -25.35 -14.69
CA ALA A 25 38.08 -24.99 -14.35
C ALA A 25 38.00 -23.80 -13.37
N CYS A 26 38.95 -23.69 -12.44
CA CYS A 26 39.01 -22.57 -11.49
C CYS A 26 39.40 -21.25 -12.19
N CYS A 27 40.32 -21.28 -13.16
CA CYS A 27 40.69 -20.11 -13.97
C CYS A 27 39.55 -19.61 -14.88
N LEU A 28 38.70 -20.50 -15.41
CA LEU A 28 37.52 -20.11 -16.20
C LEU A 28 36.39 -19.51 -15.34
N LEU A 29 36.25 -19.94 -14.09
CA LEU A 29 35.26 -19.40 -13.14
C LEU A 29 35.66 -18.00 -12.61
N LEU A 30 36.96 -17.73 -12.44
CA LEU A 30 37.47 -16.41 -12.02
C LEU A 30 37.37 -15.34 -13.13
N SER A 31 37.50 -15.72 -14.41
CA SER A 31 37.29 -14.78 -15.54
C SER A 31 35.82 -14.43 -15.79
N ALA A 32 34.88 -15.31 -15.43
CA ALA A 32 33.45 -15.05 -15.58
C ALA A 32 32.90 -14.06 -14.54
N CYS A 33 33.50 -14.03 -13.34
CA CYS A 33 33.07 -13.14 -12.26
C CYS A 33 33.44 -11.66 -12.54
N THR A 34 34.60 -11.42 -13.17
CA THR A 34 35.04 -10.06 -13.54
C THR A 34 34.29 -9.49 -14.75
N ALA A 35 33.84 -10.33 -15.69
CA ALA A 35 33.03 -9.88 -16.82
C ALA A 35 31.62 -9.42 -16.42
N ALA A 36 31.00 -10.08 -15.41
CA ALA A 36 29.67 -9.72 -14.92
C ALA A 36 29.66 -8.37 -14.18
N GLU A 37 30.67 -8.09 -13.34
CA GLU A 37 30.80 -6.80 -12.64
C GLU A 37 31.06 -5.62 -13.60
N VAL A 38 31.84 -5.84 -14.66
CA VAL A 38 32.11 -4.81 -15.67
C VAL A 38 30.84 -4.51 -16.49
N ALA A 39 30.04 -5.53 -16.84
CA ALA A 39 28.78 -5.34 -17.54
C ALA A 39 27.73 -4.57 -16.71
N VAL A 40 27.61 -4.86 -15.41
CA VAL A 40 26.70 -4.16 -14.50
C VAL A 40 27.12 -2.69 -14.31
N ASN A 41 28.41 -2.42 -14.20
CA ASN A 41 28.91 -1.05 -14.08
C ASN A 41 28.79 -0.25 -15.38
N MET A 42 28.95 -0.88 -16.55
CA MET A 42 28.67 -0.24 -17.84
C MET A 42 27.18 0.05 -18.04
N ALA A 43 26.29 -0.85 -17.61
CA ALA A 43 24.84 -0.62 -17.64
C ALA A 43 24.40 0.53 -16.70
N LYS A 44 24.95 0.61 -15.49
CA LYS A 44 24.72 1.76 -14.58
C LYS A 44 25.21 3.08 -15.18
N LYS A 45 26.38 3.09 -15.83
CA LYS A 45 26.95 4.30 -16.44
C LYS A 45 26.15 4.75 -17.67
N ALA A 46 25.61 3.81 -18.45
CA ALA A 46 24.71 4.10 -19.56
C ALA A 46 23.35 4.64 -19.08
N HIS A 47 22.83 4.15 -17.95
CA HIS A 47 21.57 4.63 -17.36
C HIS A 47 21.69 6.06 -16.82
N ILE A 48 22.78 6.37 -16.10
CA ILE A 48 23.06 7.73 -15.60
C ILE A 48 23.28 8.73 -16.75
N ALA A 49 23.94 8.31 -17.84
CA ALA A 49 24.08 9.14 -19.03
C ALA A 49 22.75 9.41 -19.75
N ASN A 50 21.77 8.50 -19.65
CA ASN A 50 20.45 8.66 -20.24
C ASN A 50 19.54 9.59 -19.41
N ILE A 51 19.64 9.54 -18.08
CA ILE A 51 18.92 10.44 -17.16
C ILE A 51 19.34 11.91 -17.38
N ASN A 52 20.65 12.18 -17.48
CA ASN A 52 21.14 13.54 -17.70
C ASN A 52 20.74 14.10 -19.09
N LYS A 53 20.53 13.22 -20.08
CA LYS A 53 20.08 13.61 -21.43
C LYS A 53 18.57 13.88 -21.49
N ILE A 54 17.79 13.33 -20.55
CA ILE A 54 16.36 13.61 -20.39
C ILE A 54 16.13 14.93 -19.63
N GLU A 55 17.00 15.27 -18.68
CA GLU A 55 16.96 16.56 -17.97
C GLU A 55 17.33 17.76 -18.85
N GLU A 56 18.17 17.59 -19.87
CA GLU A 56 18.47 18.68 -20.83
C GLU A 56 17.37 18.87 -21.89
N ASN A 57 16.62 17.83 -22.26
CA ASN A 57 15.60 17.87 -23.32
C ASN A 57 14.18 18.23 -22.84
N THR A 58 13.92 18.28 -21.52
CA THR A 58 12.60 18.67 -20.96
C THR A 58 12.43 20.19 -20.81
N LYS A 59 13.40 21.00 -21.27
CA LYS A 59 13.35 22.47 -21.23
C LYS A 59 12.70 23.15 -22.44
N SER A 60 12.19 22.43 -23.45
CA SER A 60 11.47 23.07 -24.55
C SER A 60 10.33 22.22 -25.13
N GLY A 61 9.09 22.67 -24.88
CA GLY A 61 7.93 22.37 -25.72
C GLY A 61 6.88 21.45 -25.11
N ALA A 62 5.76 22.02 -24.66
CA ALA A 62 4.41 21.71 -25.15
C ALA A 62 3.33 22.41 -24.30
N ASP A 63 2.44 23.09 -25.01
CA ASP A 63 1.33 23.92 -24.57
C ASP A 63 0.09 23.10 -24.15
N THR A 64 -0.46 23.43 -22.96
CA THR A 64 -1.88 23.60 -22.51
C THR A 64 -3.06 22.74 -23.05
N PRO A 65 -4.17 22.56 -22.28
CA PRO A 65 -4.72 23.50 -21.30
C PRO A 65 -4.99 22.95 -19.89
N ALA A 66 -4.15 23.40 -18.95
CA ALA A 66 -4.55 23.75 -17.60
C ALA A 66 -3.95 25.13 -17.26
N THR A 67 -4.45 26.17 -17.92
CA THR A 67 -4.11 27.58 -17.63
C THR A 67 -5.08 28.07 -16.55
N ALA A 68 -4.75 28.83 -15.53
CA ALA A 68 -3.53 29.23 -14.85
C ALA A 68 -4.03 29.99 -13.61
N MET A 69 -3.29 30.02 -12.50
CA MET A 69 -2.99 31.29 -11.84
C MET A 69 -1.77 31.18 -10.93
N SER A 70 -0.74 31.91 -11.35
CA SER A 70 0.25 32.64 -10.57
C SER A 70 1.21 31.87 -9.64
N LYS A 71 2.41 31.67 -10.17
CA LYS A 71 3.66 31.61 -9.40
C LYS A 71 3.87 32.94 -8.65
N ASN A 72 3.66 32.91 -7.34
CA ASN A 72 4.38 33.70 -6.33
C ASN A 72 3.74 33.40 -4.98
N SER A 73 4.42 32.65 -4.11
CA SER A 73 4.25 32.66 -2.64
C SER A 73 5.12 31.56 -2.00
N GLY A 74 6.45 31.71 -2.10
CA GLY A 74 7.24 31.45 -0.89
C GLY A 74 6.87 32.56 0.09
N ASP A 75 6.58 32.21 1.36
CA ASP A 75 6.16 33.10 2.46
C ASP A 75 4.66 33.30 2.71
N LEU A 76 3.82 32.26 2.80
CA LEU A 76 2.49 32.40 3.44
C LEU A 76 2.05 31.15 4.24
N ILE A 77 2.84 30.70 5.21
CA ILE A 77 2.39 29.71 6.22
C ILE A 77 2.06 30.44 7.53
N LYS A 78 0.80 30.88 7.69
CA LYS A 78 0.15 31.11 8.99
C LYS A 78 -1.35 30.81 8.89
N ASN A 79 -1.90 30.17 9.92
CA ASN A 79 -3.28 29.65 10.10
C ASN A 79 -4.44 30.67 9.91
N ASN A 80 -4.18 31.87 9.40
CA ASN A 80 -5.15 32.94 9.17
C ASN A 80 -5.74 32.99 7.76
N ASN A 81 -5.27 32.15 6.82
CA ASN A 81 -5.69 32.22 5.42
C ASN A 81 -6.89 31.32 5.06
N ILE A 82 -7.12 30.21 5.76
CA ILE A 82 -8.31 29.34 5.55
C ILE A 82 -9.58 30.13 5.87
N SER A 83 -9.57 30.86 6.98
CA SER A 83 -10.65 31.77 7.38
C SER A 83 -10.79 32.99 6.46
N LYS A 84 -9.76 33.34 5.68
CA LYS A 84 -9.76 34.49 4.76
C LYS A 84 -10.32 34.13 3.37
N ALA A 85 -10.04 32.93 2.87
CA ALA A 85 -10.62 32.42 1.62
C ALA A 85 -12.14 32.17 1.75
N VAL A 86 -12.57 31.62 2.90
CA VAL A 86 -13.99 31.46 3.24
C VAL A 86 -14.69 32.82 3.45
N LYS A 87 -14.01 33.81 4.06
CA LYS A 87 -14.56 35.17 4.24
C LYS A 87 -14.69 35.97 2.95
N ASN A 88 -13.90 35.66 1.91
CA ASN A 88 -13.93 36.36 0.62
C ASN A 88 -14.89 35.73 -0.41
N ASN A 89 -15.72 34.76 -0.03
CA ASN A 89 -16.76 34.16 -0.88
C ASN A 89 -16.25 33.41 -2.14
N ILE A 90 -14.99 32.94 -2.14
CA ILE A 90 -14.37 32.29 -3.32
C ILE A 90 -14.65 30.77 -3.35
N ILE A 91 -14.86 30.14 -2.20
CA ILE A 91 -15.16 28.70 -2.08
C ILE A 91 -16.31 28.52 -1.09
N THR A 92 -17.44 27.98 -1.55
CA THR A 92 -18.57 27.62 -0.70
C THR A 92 -18.57 26.11 -0.50
N PRO A 93 -18.25 25.59 0.70
CA PRO A 93 -18.32 24.15 0.95
C PRO A 93 -19.76 23.66 0.82
N GLN A 94 -19.93 22.54 0.14
CA GLN A 94 -21.21 21.84 0.00
C GLN A 94 -21.00 20.35 0.29
N PRO A 95 -20.75 19.99 1.56
CA PRO A 95 -20.51 18.60 1.95
C PRO A 95 -21.71 17.73 1.61
N ARG A 96 -21.45 16.58 0.99
CA ARG A 96 -22.51 15.64 0.59
C ARG A 96 -22.05 14.20 0.70
N TYR A 97 -23.02 13.31 0.85
CA TYR A 97 -22.77 11.89 0.64
C TYR A 97 -22.45 11.63 -0.84
N LYS A 98 -21.39 10.86 -1.11
CA LYS A 98 -20.90 10.52 -2.44
C LYS A 98 -20.32 9.11 -2.47
N ILE A 99 -20.97 8.22 -3.21
CA ILE A 99 -20.30 7.03 -3.79
C ILE A 99 -19.60 7.51 -5.07
N GLY A 100 -20.35 8.16 -5.96
CA GLY A 100 -19.84 8.73 -7.20
C GLY A 100 -19.87 7.73 -8.35
N ASP A 101 -19.86 8.27 -9.56
CA ASP A 101 -19.82 7.48 -10.79
C ASP A 101 -18.41 6.93 -11.03
N PRO A 102 -18.26 5.86 -11.85
CA PRO A 102 -16.96 5.43 -12.33
C PRO A 102 -16.19 6.59 -12.95
N TYR A 103 -14.89 6.65 -12.69
CA TYR A 103 -14.04 7.75 -13.13
C TYR A 103 -12.66 7.24 -13.51
N GLU A 104 -12.00 7.99 -14.38
CA GLU A 104 -10.69 7.64 -14.94
C GLU A 104 -9.64 8.66 -14.50
N VAL A 105 -8.46 8.15 -14.11
CA VAL A 105 -7.28 8.98 -13.83
C VAL A 105 -6.07 8.29 -14.43
N ALA A 106 -5.32 9.01 -15.27
CA ALA A 106 -4.12 8.49 -15.95
C ALA A 106 -4.36 7.11 -16.59
N ASP A 107 -5.41 7.01 -17.42
CA ASP A 107 -5.83 5.80 -18.14
C ASP A 107 -6.21 4.59 -17.25
N ASN A 108 -6.45 4.82 -15.96
CA ASN A 108 -6.93 3.80 -15.03
C ASN A 108 -8.35 4.11 -14.57
N TRP A 109 -9.24 3.13 -14.76
CA TRP A 109 -10.64 3.21 -14.33
C TRP A 109 -10.81 2.79 -12.88
N TYR A 110 -11.56 3.61 -12.13
CA TYR A 110 -11.97 3.34 -10.77
C TYR A 110 -13.49 3.23 -10.71
N TYR A 111 -13.97 2.25 -9.96
CA TYR A 111 -15.39 1.96 -9.79
C TYR A 111 -15.75 2.13 -8.32
N PRO A 112 -16.17 3.34 -7.90
CA PRO A 112 -16.67 3.54 -6.55
C PRO A 112 -17.84 2.63 -6.24
N GLU A 113 -17.79 1.99 -5.09
CA GLU A 113 -18.83 1.08 -4.64
C GLU A 113 -18.98 1.14 -3.13
N ARG A 114 -20.15 0.69 -2.67
CA ARG A 114 -20.48 0.62 -1.26
C ARG A 114 -20.10 -0.75 -0.71
N ASP A 115 -18.81 -0.93 -0.42
CA ASP A 115 -18.30 -2.13 0.24
C ASP A 115 -18.24 -1.95 1.76
N LEU A 116 -19.20 -2.54 2.46
CA LEU A 116 -19.27 -2.53 3.93
C LEU A 116 -18.42 -3.59 4.62
N ARG A 117 -17.67 -4.39 3.85
CA ARG A 117 -16.79 -5.46 4.35
C ARG A 117 -15.32 -5.22 4.00
N TYR A 118 -14.99 -4.04 3.51
CA TYR A 118 -13.65 -3.67 3.06
C TYR A 118 -12.62 -3.92 4.17
N ASP A 119 -11.63 -4.75 3.87
CA ASP A 119 -10.54 -5.14 4.75
C ASP A 119 -9.33 -5.52 3.90
N GLU A 120 -8.46 -4.56 3.66
CA GLU A 120 -7.34 -4.71 2.74
C GLU A 120 -6.02 -4.30 3.38
N THR A 121 -4.94 -4.95 2.99
CA THR A 121 -3.57 -4.58 3.34
C THR A 121 -2.86 -4.02 2.13
N GLY A 122 -1.96 -3.07 2.36
CA GLY A 122 -1.24 -2.41 1.28
C GLY A 122 -0.38 -1.28 1.79
N ILE A 123 -0.06 -0.36 0.89
CA ILE A 123 0.79 0.80 1.20
C ILE A 123 -0.07 2.05 1.35
N ALA A 124 0.13 2.77 2.45
CA ALA A 124 -0.40 4.12 2.65
C ALA A 124 0.64 5.16 2.24
N SER A 125 0.15 6.31 1.81
CA SER A 125 0.89 7.56 1.67
C SER A 125 0.16 8.68 2.42
N TRP A 126 0.66 9.91 2.34
CA TRP A 126 -0.02 11.07 2.91
C TRP A 126 0.08 12.29 1.98
N TYR A 127 -0.91 13.19 2.07
CA TYR A 127 -0.99 14.45 1.35
C TYR A 127 -1.20 15.63 2.31
N GLY A 128 -0.77 16.83 1.87
CA GLY A 128 -0.44 17.89 2.80
C GLY A 128 -0.85 19.30 2.40
N ASP A 129 -0.02 20.25 2.83
CA ASP A 129 -0.31 21.68 2.83
C ASP A 129 -0.57 22.25 1.41
N GLU A 130 -0.10 21.55 0.37
CA GLU A 130 -0.33 21.89 -1.04
C GLU A 130 -1.82 21.85 -1.46
N PHE A 131 -2.65 21.09 -0.72
CA PHE A 131 -4.09 20.99 -0.94
C PHE A 131 -4.92 21.76 0.09
N ALA A 132 -4.30 22.39 1.10
CA ALA A 132 -5.00 23.03 2.19
C ALA A 132 -6.00 24.10 1.69
N GLY A 133 -7.24 24.05 2.20
CA GLY A 133 -8.30 24.99 1.84
C GLY A 133 -9.04 24.66 0.54
N ARG A 134 -8.65 23.63 -0.21
CA ARG A 134 -9.37 23.17 -1.41
C ARG A 134 -10.58 22.33 -1.04
N LEU A 135 -11.52 22.21 -1.97
CA LEU A 135 -12.64 21.27 -1.84
C LEU A 135 -12.15 19.83 -2.08
N THR A 136 -12.51 18.92 -1.19
CA THR A 136 -12.37 17.48 -1.37
C THR A 136 -13.45 16.96 -2.32
N ALA A 137 -13.32 15.70 -2.76
CA ALA A 137 -14.26 15.07 -3.68
C ALA A 137 -15.72 15.04 -3.19
N ASN A 138 -15.95 15.08 -1.88
CA ASN A 138 -17.30 15.15 -1.29
C ASN A 138 -17.76 16.57 -0.92
N GLY A 139 -17.00 17.61 -1.29
CA GLY A 139 -17.38 19.02 -1.13
C GLY A 139 -17.03 19.64 0.21
N GLU A 140 -16.23 18.97 1.04
CA GLU A 140 -15.69 19.55 2.27
C GLU A 140 -14.41 20.34 2.00
N ILE A 141 -13.99 21.18 2.95
CA ILE A 141 -12.68 21.83 2.89
C ILE A 141 -11.63 20.89 3.45
N PHE A 142 -10.57 20.66 2.69
CA PHE A 142 -9.42 19.92 3.18
C PHE A 142 -8.60 20.76 4.16
N ASP A 143 -8.34 20.19 5.34
CA ASP A 143 -7.44 20.74 6.34
C ASP A 143 -6.41 19.66 6.73
N PRO A 144 -5.12 19.85 6.40
CA PRO A 144 -4.07 18.86 6.67
C PRO A 144 -3.81 18.66 8.18
N THR A 145 -4.30 19.55 9.04
CA THR A 145 -4.21 19.44 10.49
C THR A 145 -5.30 18.58 11.11
N LEU A 146 -6.32 18.18 10.34
CA LEU A 146 -7.41 17.32 10.80
C LEU A 146 -7.17 15.86 10.43
N VAL A 147 -7.82 14.93 11.14
CA VAL A 147 -7.69 13.50 10.88
C VAL A 147 -8.67 13.08 9.78
N SER A 148 -8.17 12.98 8.55
CA SER A 148 -8.94 12.57 7.37
C SER A 148 -8.09 11.74 6.41
N ALA A 149 -8.74 11.17 5.40
CA ALA A 149 -8.06 10.38 4.37
C ALA A 149 -8.82 10.39 3.04
N ALA A 150 -8.09 10.09 1.97
CA ALA A 150 -8.58 9.86 0.63
C ALA A 150 -8.59 8.36 0.32
N HIS A 151 -9.63 7.90 -0.36
CA HIS A 151 -9.73 6.52 -0.83
C HIS A 151 -10.35 6.44 -2.24
N LYS A 152 -9.91 5.45 -3.03
CA LYS A 152 -10.24 5.32 -4.46
C LYS A 152 -11.73 5.07 -4.70
N THR A 153 -12.33 4.14 -3.94
CA THR A 153 -13.66 3.58 -4.29
C THR A 153 -14.71 3.68 -3.18
N LEU A 154 -14.33 3.52 -1.91
CA LEU A 154 -15.27 3.61 -0.79
C LEU A 154 -16.13 4.91 -0.78
N PRO A 155 -17.37 4.84 -0.25
CA PRO A 155 -18.25 6.00 -0.14
C PRO A 155 -17.65 7.07 0.77
N MET A 156 -18.09 8.32 0.61
CA MET A 156 -17.70 9.43 1.47
C MET A 156 -18.96 10.17 1.96
N PRO A 157 -19.05 10.53 3.25
CA PRO A 157 -18.13 10.12 4.30
C PRO A 157 -18.25 8.62 4.63
N SER A 158 -17.12 7.96 4.84
CA SER A 158 -17.03 6.66 5.50
C SER A 158 -16.00 6.72 6.62
N VAL A 159 -16.06 5.78 7.56
CA VAL A 159 -15.13 5.69 8.68
C VAL A 159 -14.34 4.40 8.54
N VAL A 160 -13.02 4.51 8.52
CA VAL A 160 -12.12 3.36 8.42
C VAL A 160 -11.12 3.39 9.55
N ARG A 161 -10.68 2.20 9.97
CA ARG A 161 -9.52 2.02 10.82
C ARG A 161 -8.30 1.76 9.95
N VAL A 162 -7.24 2.51 10.21
CA VAL A 162 -5.95 2.34 9.57
C VAL A 162 -4.97 1.89 10.62
N THR A 163 -4.40 0.71 10.45
CA THR A 163 -3.36 0.17 11.32
C THR A 163 -2.04 0.18 10.59
N ASN A 164 -1.05 0.90 11.11
CA ASN A 164 0.32 0.82 10.65
C ASN A 164 0.93 -0.52 11.12
N LEU A 165 1.24 -1.39 10.17
CA LEU A 165 1.71 -2.75 10.40
C LEU A 165 3.18 -2.81 10.84
N GLU A 166 3.91 -1.69 10.75
CA GLU A 166 5.33 -1.61 11.12
C GLU A 166 5.52 -1.26 12.60
N ASN A 167 4.56 -0.53 13.18
CA ASN A 167 4.65 -0.03 14.57
C ASN A 167 3.42 -0.33 15.43
N GLY A 168 2.36 -0.90 14.87
CA GLY A 168 1.17 -1.32 15.61
C GLY A 168 0.22 -0.18 15.95
N LYS A 169 0.51 1.07 15.56
CA LYS A 169 -0.40 2.18 15.79
C LYS A 169 -1.61 2.05 14.90
N SER A 170 -2.78 2.19 15.49
CA SER A 170 -4.07 2.12 14.80
C SER A 170 -4.87 3.37 15.07
N LEU A 171 -5.46 3.94 14.02
CA LEU A 171 -6.16 5.20 14.04
C LEU A 171 -7.46 5.08 13.24
N VAL A 172 -8.56 5.56 13.82
CA VAL A 172 -9.81 5.72 13.06
C VAL A 172 -9.79 7.05 12.34
N VAL A 173 -10.06 7.02 11.04
CA VAL A 173 -10.05 8.18 10.15
C VAL A 173 -11.34 8.24 9.35
N ARG A 174 -11.70 9.46 8.94
CA ARG A 174 -12.85 9.69 8.07
C ARG A 174 -12.39 9.88 6.63
N LEU A 175 -13.02 9.17 5.72
CA LEU A 175 -12.82 9.32 4.28
C LEU A 175 -13.64 10.49 3.77
N ASN A 176 -12.99 11.48 3.16
CA ASN A 176 -13.67 12.63 2.56
C ASN A 176 -13.16 12.99 1.17
N ASP A 177 -12.13 12.31 0.67
CA ASP A 177 -11.57 12.59 -0.65
C ASP A 177 -11.30 11.34 -1.50
N ARG A 178 -10.98 11.57 -2.78
CA ARG A 178 -10.59 10.55 -3.77
C ARG A 178 -9.08 10.53 -3.98
N GLY A 179 -8.55 9.35 -4.28
CA GLY A 179 -7.11 9.06 -4.32
C GLY A 179 -6.76 7.91 -3.38
N PRO A 180 -5.48 7.51 -3.23
CA PRO A 180 -4.32 7.97 -3.97
C PRO A 180 -4.39 7.60 -5.46
N PHE A 181 -3.73 8.37 -6.32
CA PHE A 181 -3.54 8.01 -7.74
C PHE A 181 -2.12 7.53 -8.03
N VAL A 182 -1.27 7.45 -7.00
CA VAL A 182 -0.01 6.72 -7.07
C VAL A 182 -0.32 5.22 -7.09
N ALA A 183 0.24 4.51 -8.07
CA ALA A 183 0.08 3.07 -8.19
C ALA A 183 0.56 2.35 -6.91
N GLY A 184 -0.08 1.23 -6.57
CA GLY A 184 0.27 0.44 -5.38
C GLY A 184 -0.11 1.03 -4.03
N ARG A 185 -0.58 2.29 -3.97
CA ARG A 185 -1.13 2.89 -2.75
C ARG A 185 -2.62 2.60 -2.62
N ILE A 186 -3.08 2.30 -1.40
CA ILE A 186 -4.49 1.98 -1.12
C ILE A 186 -5.21 3.10 -0.38
N ILE A 187 -4.48 3.95 0.34
CA ILE A 187 -5.05 5.05 1.11
C ILE A 187 -4.05 6.20 1.20
N ASP A 188 -4.57 7.43 1.18
CA ASP A 188 -3.81 8.67 1.32
C ASP A 188 -4.29 9.38 2.58
N LEU A 189 -3.41 9.55 3.57
CA LEU A 189 -3.78 10.16 4.85
C LEU A 189 -3.48 11.65 4.88
N SER A 190 -4.18 12.40 5.73
CA SER A 190 -3.77 13.77 6.04
C SER A 190 -2.43 13.79 6.80
N ARG A 191 -1.73 14.93 6.76
CA ARG A 191 -0.51 15.16 7.54
C ARG A 191 -0.68 14.84 9.03
N GLU A 192 -1.80 15.22 9.64
CA GLU A 192 -2.08 14.90 11.05
C GLU A 192 -2.29 13.40 11.28
N ALA A 193 -3.02 12.70 10.39
CA ALA A 193 -3.20 11.26 10.50
C ALA A 193 -1.87 10.50 10.35
N ALA A 194 -1.02 10.89 9.39
CA ALA A 194 0.31 10.32 9.20
C ALA A 194 1.25 10.57 10.41
N ARG A 195 1.15 11.75 11.03
CA ARG A 195 1.87 12.08 12.27
C ARG A 195 1.45 11.16 13.42
N ARG A 196 0.14 10.97 13.61
CA ARG A 196 -0.42 10.11 14.67
C ARG A 196 -0.06 8.63 14.47
N LEU A 197 -0.12 8.14 13.23
CA LEU A 197 0.28 6.78 12.86
C LEU A 197 1.80 6.56 12.75
N GLY A 198 2.59 7.62 12.92
CA GLY A 198 4.04 7.52 13.06
C GLY A 198 4.81 7.28 11.76
N PHE A 199 4.28 7.68 10.61
CA PHE A 199 4.98 7.53 9.32
C PHE A 199 5.19 8.84 8.54
N LEU A 200 4.88 9.99 9.16
CA LEU A 200 5.05 11.31 8.53
C LEU A 200 6.44 11.51 7.91
N LYS A 201 7.51 11.10 8.61
CA LYS A 201 8.90 11.23 8.13
C LYS A 201 9.23 10.25 7.00
N SER A 202 8.70 9.03 7.06
CA SER A 202 8.95 7.99 6.06
C SER A 202 8.18 8.26 4.76
N GLY A 203 7.11 9.05 4.80
CA GLY A 203 6.27 9.37 3.64
C GLY A 203 5.23 8.28 3.33
N ILE A 204 5.59 7.02 3.56
CA ILE A 204 4.77 5.84 3.31
C ILE A 204 4.79 4.89 4.51
N ALA A 205 3.79 4.02 4.59
CA ALA A 205 3.72 2.94 5.58
C ALA A 205 3.00 1.72 5.04
N ARG A 206 3.37 0.55 5.55
CA ARG A 206 2.56 -0.67 5.39
C ARG A 206 1.36 -0.58 6.30
N VAL A 207 0.15 -0.72 5.76
CA VAL A 207 -1.08 -0.57 6.53
C VAL A 207 -2.08 -1.67 6.26
N ARG A 208 -2.99 -1.86 7.23
CA ARG A 208 -4.29 -2.50 7.03
C ARG A 208 -5.37 -1.43 7.15
N VAL A 209 -6.32 -1.42 6.21
CA VAL A 209 -7.45 -0.51 6.18
C VAL A 209 -8.73 -1.33 6.29
N GLN A 210 -9.51 -1.07 7.34
CA GLN A 210 -10.75 -1.79 7.63
C GLN A 210 -11.90 -0.80 7.73
N ILE A 211 -13.00 -1.05 7.01
CA ILE A 211 -14.19 -0.23 7.18
C ILE A 211 -14.85 -0.50 8.53
N LEU A 212 -15.27 0.58 9.20
CA LEU A 212 -16.10 0.51 10.39
C LEU A 212 -17.56 0.65 9.96
N THR A 213 -18.22 -0.49 9.76
CA THR A 213 -19.54 -0.58 9.12
C THR A 213 -20.58 0.30 9.80
N GLU A 214 -20.79 0.15 11.11
CA GLU A 214 -21.83 0.90 11.84
C GLU A 214 -21.59 2.41 11.81
N GLN A 215 -20.34 2.82 12.01
CA GLN A 215 -19.92 4.22 11.98
C GLN A 215 -20.09 4.82 10.58
N SER A 216 -19.75 4.06 9.54
CA SER A 216 -19.93 4.48 8.15
C SER A 216 -21.41 4.59 7.78
N LEU A 217 -22.25 3.67 8.24
CA LEU A 217 -23.71 3.73 8.09
C LEU A 217 -24.32 4.94 8.79
N ALA A 218 -23.87 5.25 10.01
CA ALA A 218 -24.31 6.43 10.75
C ALA A 218 -23.95 7.72 9.99
N MET A 219 -22.72 7.81 9.48
CA MET A 219 -22.27 8.95 8.66
C MET A 219 -23.04 9.07 7.34
N GLU A 220 -23.34 7.94 6.68
CA GLU A 220 -24.19 7.92 5.48
C GLU A 220 -25.60 8.47 5.77
N ARG A 221 -26.25 8.01 6.84
CA ARG A 221 -27.59 8.48 7.24
C ARG A 221 -27.58 9.98 7.58
N ALA A 222 -26.59 10.43 8.35
CA ALA A 222 -26.44 11.83 8.73
C ALA A 222 -26.25 12.72 7.49
N ALA A 223 -25.30 12.36 6.62
CA ALA A 223 -25.01 13.13 5.41
C ALA A 223 -26.20 13.19 4.43
N LYS A 224 -26.98 12.11 4.30
CA LYS A 224 -28.21 12.09 3.48
C LYS A 224 -29.32 12.99 4.05
N ASN A 225 -29.33 13.22 5.35
CA ASN A 225 -30.26 14.11 6.04
C ASN A 225 -29.75 15.57 6.11
N ASN A 226 -28.72 15.92 5.31
CA ASN A 226 -28.03 17.21 5.35
C ASN A 226 -27.42 17.55 6.72
N ASN A 227 -27.16 16.53 7.55
CA ASN A 227 -26.45 16.67 8.81
C ASN A 227 -25.02 16.19 8.63
N PHE A 228 -24.11 17.13 8.39
CA PHE A 228 -22.70 16.82 8.14
C PHE A 228 -21.85 17.33 9.30
N SER A 229 -21.32 16.40 10.12
CA SER A 229 -20.39 16.75 11.19
C SER A 229 -19.10 17.34 10.62
N GLN A 230 -18.69 18.50 11.13
CA GLN A 230 -17.43 19.12 10.73
C GLN A 230 -16.27 18.30 11.30
N LEU A 231 -15.22 18.07 10.51
CA LEU A 231 -13.99 17.53 11.09
C LEU A 231 -13.43 18.52 12.12
N VAL A 232 -13.18 18.03 13.32
CA VAL A 232 -12.47 18.73 14.37
C VAL A 232 -11.53 17.74 15.05
N LEU A 233 -10.40 18.21 15.55
CA LEU A 233 -9.29 17.38 16.06
C LEU A 233 -9.67 16.34 17.13
N ASN A 234 -10.83 16.49 17.77
CA ASN A 234 -11.28 15.73 18.95
C ASN A 234 -12.78 15.36 18.92
N GLU A 235 -13.42 15.22 17.76
CA GLU A 235 -14.84 14.85 17.77
C GLU A 235 -15.08 13.43 18.28
N THR A 236 -16.00 13.30 19.24
CA THR A 236 -16.60 12.03 19.64
C THR A 236 -17.55 11.58 18.54
N MET A 237 -17.37 10.36 18.02
CA MET A 237 -18.34 9.78 17.08
C MET A 237 -19.74 9.82 17.71
N PRO A 238 -20.82 10.01 16.91
CA PRO A 238 -22.18 9.82 17.40
C PRO A 238 -22.25 8.47 18.11
N PRO A 239 -22.92 8.36 19.27
CA PRO A 239 -23.16 7.07 19.90
C PRO A 239 -23.72 6.12 18.85
N VAL A 240 -23.07 4.97 18.65
CA VAL A 240 -23.71 3.88 17.91
C VAL A 240 -24.77 3.35 18.88
N GLU A 241 -26.02 3.79 18.72
CA GLU A 241 -27.15 3.12 19.36
C GLU A 241 -27.17 1.69 18.83
N ALA A 242 -26.91 0.74 19.71
CA ALA A 242 -26.86 -0.67 19.39
C ALA A 242 -28.28 -1.20 19.15
N ASP A 243 -28.90 -0.77 18.05
CA ASP A 243 -30.15 -1.35 17.61
C ASP A 243 -29.87 -2.79 17.13
N ASN A 244 -30.29 -3.74 17.97
CA ASN A 244 -30.30 -5.17 17.74
C ASN A 244 -28.91 -5.83 17.62
N VAL A 245 -28.13 -5.83 18.70
CA VAL A 245 -27.25 -6.99 18.91
C VAL A 245 -28.17 -8.20 19.15
N PRO A 246 -28.22 -9.22 18.27
CA PRO A 246 -28.90 -10.45 18.61
C PRO A 246 -28.24 -11.00 19.88
N GLN A 247 -29.01 -11.12 20.97
CA GLN A 247 -28.54 -11.80 22.16
C GLN A 247 -28.32 -13.27 21.80
N VAL A 248 -27.07 -13.61 21.45
CA VAL A 248 -26.65 -14.99 21.32
C VAL A 248 -26.52 -15.54 22.74
N ASN A 249 -27.59 -16.19 23.21
CA ASN A 249 -27.56 -16.91 24.47
C ASN A 249 -26.78 -18.22 24.24
N LEU A 250 -25.48 -18.19 24.53
CA LEU A 250 -24.67 -19.42 24.59
C LEU A 250 -24.87 -20.06 25.96
N ASP A 251 -25.92 -20.86 26.09
CA ASP A 251 -26.06 -21.79 27.21
C ASP A 251 -25.04 -22.94 27.05
N ALA A 252 -23.80 -22.67 27.44
CA ALA A 252 -22.78 -23.69 27.61
C ALA A 252 -22.25 -23.64 29.06
N THR A 253 -22.85 -24.46 29.92
CA THR A 253 -22.41 -24.66 31.30
C THR A 253 -21.01 -25.29 31.32
N THR A 254 -19.98 -24.54 31.72
CA THR A 254 -18.68 -25.10 32.10
C THR A 254 -18.39 -24.83 33.57
N THR A 255 -18.08 -25.89 34.31
CA THR A 255 -17.94 -25.90 35.78
C THR A 255 -16.52 -25.60 36.25
N ARG A 256 -15.73 -24.83 35.48
CA ARG A 256 -14.34 -24.52 35.86
C ARG A 256 -14.22 -23.07 36.32
N GLN A 257 -14.21 -22.87 37.63
CA GLN A 257 -13.84 -21.58 38.21
C GLN A 257 -12.34 -21.35 38.03
N VAL A 258 -11.99 -20.48 37.10
CA VAL A 258 -10.69 -19.81 37.06
C VAL A 258 -10.88 -18.48 37.78
N GLN A 259 -10.32 -18.36 38.99
CA GLN A 259 -10.11 -17.06 39.61
C GLN A 259 -9.05 -16.32 38.77
N SER A 260 -9.49 -15.31 38.02
CA SER A 260 -8.61 -14.26 37.52
C SER A 260 -9.31 -12.94 37.76
N ASP A 261 -8.63 -12.02 38.44
CA ASP A 261 -9.13 -10.69 38.80
C ASP A 261 -9.87 -10.01 37.64
N THR A 262 -11.10 -9.60 37.93
CA THR A 262 -12.02 -8.93 37.03
C THR A 262 -11.59 -7.47 36.79
N ALA A 263 -10.43 -7.29 36.17
CA ALA A 263 -10.05 -6.05 35.53
C ALA A 263 -10.09 -6.26 34.00
N MET A 264 -11.29 -6.13 33.45
CA MET A 264 -11.56 -5.69 32.08
C MET A 264 -10.76 -6.41 30.96
N ARG A 265 -11.06 -7.68 30.68
CA ARG A 265 -10.70 -8.30 29.39
C ARG A 265 -11.66 -7.83 28.30
N ILE A 266 -11.56 -6.56 27.88
CA ILE A 266 -12.17 -6.11 26.63
C ILE A 266 -11.38 -6.76 25.50
N SER A 267 -12.04 -7.49 24.60
CA SER A 267 -11.36 -8.08 23.45
C SER A 267 -10.75 -6.98 22.59
N ALA A 268 -9.62 -7.24 21.91
CA ALA A 268 -9.03 -6.25 21.00
C ALA A 268 -10.09 -5.73 20.01
N ILE A 269 -10.96 -6.61 19.50
CA ILE A 269 -12.09 -6.29 18.62
C ILE A 269 -13.09 -5.32 19.27
N GLU A 270 -13.35 -5.47 20.56
CA GLU A 270 -14.28 -4.61 21.29
C GLU A 270 -13.65 -3.26 21.70
N LEU A 271 -12.36 -3.24 22.00
CA LEU A 271 -11.62 -1.99 22.22
C LEU A 271 -11.52 -1.20 20.92
N LEU A 272 -11.28 -1.91 19.82
CA LEU A 272 -11.32 -1.41 18.45
C LEU A 272 -12.72 -0.84 18.14
N ALA A 273 -13.81 -1.58 18.32
CA ALA A 273 -15.17 -1.09 18.01
C ALA A 273 -15.54 0.23 18.71
N ARG A 274 -14.91 0.53 19.85
CA ARG A 274 -15.12 1.74 20.66
C ARG A 274 -14.18 2.90 20.33
N SER A 275 -13.15 2.70 19.50
CA SER A 275 -12.13 3.72 19.22
C SER A 275 -12.71 4.91 18.46
N ARG A 276 -12.48 6.14 18.96
CA ARG A 276 -12.93 7.39 18.34
C ARG A 276 -12.04 7.81 17.18
N ILE A 277 -12.59 8.61 16.26
CA ILE A 277 -11.80 9.26 15.21
C ILE A 277 -10.67 10.07 15.86
N GLY A 278 -9.44 9.88 15.39
CA GLY A 278 -8.28 10.59 15.93
C GLY A 278 -7.62 9.95 17.15
N GLU A 279 -8.27 9.01 17.84
CA GLU A 279 -7.67 8.30 18.97
C GLU A 279 -6.73 7.20 18.44
N VAL A 280 -5.47 7.24 18.88
CA VAL A 280 -4.49 6.20 18.54
C VAL A 280 -4.57 5.10 19.58
N ILE A 281 -4.70 3.86 19.12
CA ILE A 281 -4.51 2.68 19.95
C ILE A 281 -3.33 1.87 19.43
N GLU A 282 -2.77 1.00 20.25
CA GLU A 282 -1.66 0.11 19.86
C GLU A 282 -2.17 -1.32 19.76
N VAL A 283 -1.79 -2.00 18.68
CA VAL A 283 -2.04 -3.42 18.45
C VAL A 283 -0.72 -4.17 18.29
N PRO A 284 -0.68 -5.49 18.58
CA PRO A 284 0.52 -6.28 18.40
C PRO A 284 1.04 -6.22 16.95
N VAL A 285 2.34 -6.00 16.80
CA VAL A 285 3.01 -5.99 15.50
C VAL A 285 3.39 -7.42 15.09
N THR A 286 3.03 -7.79 13.87
CA THR A 286 3.49 -9.02 13.22
C THR A 286 4.44 -8.66 12.09
N GLN A 287 5.45 -9.49 11.85
CA GLN A 287 6.31 -9.31 10.69
C GLN A 287 5.50 -9.52 9.41
N THR A 288 5.60 -8.57 8.48
CA THR A 288 4.91 -8.60 7.18
C THR A 288 5.89 -8.55 6.02
N ASN A 289 5.46 -9.09 4.89
CA ASN A 289 6.16 -9.09 3.62
C ASN A 289 5.33 -8.34 2.57
N ILE A 290 6.01 -7.74 1.60
CA ILE A 290 5.37 -7.06 0.48
C ILE A 290 5.27 -8.05 -0.68
N TRP A 291 4.13 -8.05 -1.36
CA TRP A 291 3.89 -8.87 -2.54
C TRP A 291 3.24 -8.02 -3.63
N VAL A 292 3.55 -8.29 -4.89
CA VAL A 292 2.74 -7.82 -6.02
C VAL A 292 1.82 -8.96 -6.43
N GLN A 293 0.52 -8.82 -6.19
CA GLN A 293 -0.47 -9.79 -6.64
C GLN A 293 -0.87 -9.46 -8.07
N ILE A 294 -0.60 -10.38 -9.00
CA ILE A 294 -0.94 -10.24 -10.41
C ILE A 294 -2.43 -10.51 -10.62
N GLY A 295 -2.97 -11.48 -9.88
CA GLY A 295 -4.39 -11.84 -9.97
C GLY A 295 -4.79 -12.95 -9.00
N ALA A 296 -6.09 -13.17 -8.89
CA ALA A 296 -6.70 -14.25 -8.12
C ALA A 296 -7.62 -15.07 -9.03
N PHE A 297 -7.51 -16.40 -8.97
CA PHE A 297 -8.15 -17.32 -9.91
C PHE A 297 -8.87 -18.44 -9.16
N TYR A 298 -10.00 -18.93 -9.67
CA TYR A 298 -10.67 -20.12 -9.12
C TYR A 298 -9.95 -21.43 -9.48
N ASN A 299 -9.01 -21.40 -10.42
CA ASN A 299 -8.23 -22.55 -10.86
C ASN A 299 -6.73 -22.29 -10.65
N LYS A 300 -6.04 -23.23 -9.99
CA LYS A 300 -4.61 -23.18 -9.70
C LYS A 300 -3.76 -23.15 -10.97
N ASP A 301 -4.14 -23.89 -12.01
CA ASP A 301 -3.41 -23.96 -13.27
C ASP A 301 -3.48 -22.63 -14.02
N SER A 302 -4.61 -21.92 -13.93
CA SER A 302 -4.74 -20.57 -14.47
C SER A 302 -3.81 -19.58 -13.74
N ALA A 303 -3.73 -19.67 -12.41
CA ALA A 303 -2.82 -18.86 -11.61
C ALA A 303 -1.34 -19.14 -11.98
N ASN A 304 -0.96 -20.40 -12.09
CA ASN A 304 0.39 -20.80 -12.53
C ASN A 304 0.67 -20.33 -13.96
N SER A 305 -0.29 -20.42 -14.87
CA SER A 305 -0.13 -19.97 -16.26
C SER A 305 0.12 -18.48 -16.36
N VAL A 306 -0.59 -17.67 -15.55
CA VAL A 306 -0.35 -16.22 -15.46
C VAL A 306 1.03 -15.92 -14.91
N LEU A 307 1.46 -16.64 -13.86
CA LEU A 307 2.77 -16.48 -13.25
C LEU A 307 3.91 -16.85 -14.22
N ASN A 308 3.77 -17.97 -14.94
CA ASN A 308 4.78 -18.44 -15.89
C ASN A 308 4.92 -17.53 -17.12
N ARG A 309 3.88 -16.76 -17.48
CA ARG A 309 3.99 -15.73 -18.52
C ARG A 309 4.88 -14.56 -18.10
N TYR A 310 5.02 -14.34 -16.79
CA TYR A 310 5.88 -13.33 -16.22
C TYR A 310 7.19 -14.00 -15.73
N GLU A 311 8.02 -14.44 -16.70
CA GLU A 311 9.25 -15.25 -16.49
C GLU A 311 10.31 -14.60 -15.58
N SER A 312 10.19 -13.30 -15.30
CA SER A 312 11.24 -12.46 -14.75
C SER A 312 11.32 -12.41 -13.21
N ALA A 313 10.40 -13.03 -12.46
CA ALA A 313 10.38 -12.88 -11.00
C ALA A 313 10.12 -14.18 -10.22
N GLN A 314 10.63 -14.23 -8.97
CA GLN A 314 10.27 -15.26 -7.99
C GLN A 314 8.78 -15.13 -7.64
N GLY A 315 7.97 -15.85 -8.40
CA GLY A 315 6.55 -15.93 -8.24
C GLY A 315 6.13 -17.13 -7.39
N SER A 316 5.00 -17.02 -6.69
CA SER A 316 4.33 -18.14 -6.05
C SER A 316 2.82 -18.04 -6.18
N VAL A 317 2.15 -19.18 -6.09
CA VAL A 317 0.69 -19.25 -6.00
C VAL A 317 0.31 -19.66 -4.59
N SER A 318 -0.39 -18.79 -3.88
CA SER A 318 -0.95 -19.09 -2.56
C SER A 318 -2.44 -19.38 -2.65
N GLU A 319 -2.94 -20.23 -1.75
CA GLU A 319 -4.37 -20.51 -1.64
C GLU A 319 -5.01 -19.54 -0.63
N GLY A 320 -6.26 -19.16 -0.90
CA GLY A 320 -7.08 -18.34 0.00
C GLY A 320 -8.55 -18.62 -0.21
N LEU A 321 -9.40 -17.94 0.54
CA LEU A 321 -10.85 -18.02 0.40
C LEU A 321 -11.41 -16.69 -0.08
N HIS A 322 -12.36 -16.74 -1.00
CA HIS A 322 -13.18 -15.60 -1.39
C HIS A 322 -14.65 -16.04 -1.41
N ASN A 323 -15.47 -15.41 -0.55
CA ASN A 323 -16.88 -15.79 -0.33
C ASN A 323 -17.07 -17.31 -0.06
N GLY A 324 -16.18 -17.89 0.76
CA GLY A 324 -16.21 -19.31 1.12
C GLY A 324 -15.75 -20.29 0.03
N LYS A 325 -15.32 -19.79 -1.14
CA LYS A 325 -14.75 -20.60 -2.22
C LYS A 325 -13.22 -20.48 -2.25
N PRO A 326 -12.48 -21.56 -2.54
CA PRO A 326 -11.04 -21.48 -2.70
C PRO A 326 -10.67 -20.63 -3.92
N ILE A 327 -9.68 -19.77 -3.74
CA ILE A 327 -9.05 -18.97 -4.78
C ILE A 327 -7.53 -19.15 -4.70
N TYR A 328 -6.88 -19.04 -5.85
CA TYR A 328 -5.44 -19.16 -6.02
C TYR A 328 -4.89 -17.79 -6.43
N LYS A 329 -4.09 -17.20 -5.55
CA LYS A 329 -3.51 -15.86 -5.71
C LYS A 329 -2.12 -15.99 -6.31
N ALA A 330 -1.93 -15.50 -7.54
CA ALA A 330 -0.63 -15.43 -8.19
C ALA A 330 0.11 -14.17 -7.74
N ARG A 331 1.25 -14.33 -7.08
CA ARG A 331 1.98 -13.25 -6.42
C ARG A 331 3.48 -13.30 -6.72
N ILE A 332 4.10 -12.14 -6.80
CA ILE A 332 5.55 -11.96 -6.91
C ILE A 332 6.08 -11.49 -5.56
N GLY A 333 7.12 -12.16 -5.05
CA GLY A 333 7.75 -11.83 -3.78
C GLY A 333 8.22 -13.04 -2.98
N PRO A 334 8.58 -12.86 -1.70
CA PRO A 334 8.45 -11.62 -0.92
C PRO A 334 9.40 -10.51 -1.41
N ILE A 335 8.91 -9.27 -1.40
CA ILE A 335 9.64 -8.06 -1.80
C ILE A 335 10.05 -7.29 -0.54
N THR A 336 11.27 -6.78 -0.51
CA THR A 336 11.83 -6.14 0.68
C THR A 336 11.41 -4.67 0.81
N THR A 337 11.46 -3.91 -0.28
CA THR A 337 11.19 -2.47 -0.28
C THR A 337 9.93 -2.13 -1.05
N VAL A 338 9.29 -1.00 -0.70
CA VAL A 338 8.13 -0.50 -1.45
C VAL A 338 8.54 -0.04 -2.85
N GLU A 339 9.75 0.50 -3.01
CA GLU A 339 10.24 0.98 -4.30
C GLU A 339 10.44 -0.15 -5.30
N ASP A 340 11.01 -1.29 -4.86
CA ASP A 340 11.10 -2.48 -5.70
C ASP A 340 9.69 -3.01 -6.05
N ALA A 341 8.75 -2.93 -5.12
CA ALA A 341 7.37 -3.33 -5.37
C ALA A 341 6.66 -2.41 -6.37
N ASP A 342 6.94 -1.10 -6.33
CA ASP A 342 6.42 -0.13 -7.30
C ASP A 342 6.98 -0.39 -8.71
N ILE A 343 8.27 -0.72 -8.83
CA ILE A 343 8.92 -1.10 -10.10
C ILE A 343 8.26 -2.37 -10.67
N ILE A 344 8.17 -3.42 -9.85
CA ILE A 344 7.56 -4.70 -10.27
C ILE A 344 6.10 -4.49 -10.66
N LEU A 345 5.33 -3.73 -9.86
CA LEU A 345 3.94 -3.42 -10.19
C LEU A 345 3.84 -2.67 -11.52
N SER A 346 4.69 -1.67 -11.76
CA SER A 346 4.69 -0.94 -13.03
C SER A 346 4.96 -1.86 -14.23
N ASP A 347 5.89 -2.80 -14.10
CA ASP A 347 6.21 -3.75 -15.16
C ASP A 347 5.08 -4.74 -15.40
N VAL A 348 4.46 -5.25 -14.34
CA VAL A 348 3.28 -6.13 -14.41
C VAL A 348 2.09 -5.44 -15.09
N LEU A 349 1.83 -4.17 -14.75
CA LEU A 349 0.78 -3.37 -15.38
C LEU A 349 1.05 -3.14 -16.88
N LYS A 350 2.30 -2.78 -17.25
CA LYS A 350 2.70 -2.61 -18.67
C LYS A 350 2.58 -3.90 -19.47
N PHE A 351 2.72 -5.05 -18.83
CA PHE A 351 2.52 -6.36 -19.47
C PHE A 351 1.03 -6.67 -19.75
N GLY A 352 0.10 -5.87 -19.20
CA GLY A 352 -1.35 -6.00 -19.42
C GLY A 352 -2.13 -6.62 -18.27
N PHE A 353 -1.52 -6.77 -17.08
CA PHE A 353 -2.24 -7.25 -15.90
C PHE A 353 -2.85 -6.09 -15.10
N GLU A 354 -3.90 -5.48 -15.66
CA GLU A 354 -4.54 -4.25 -15.14
C GLU A 354 -5.07 -4.36 -13.70
N GLY A 355 -5.38 -5.57 -13.23
CA GLY A 355 -5.84 -5.83 -11.85
C GLY A 355 -4.74 -5.99 -10.80
N ALA A 356 -3.47 -5.87 -11.20
CA ALA A 356 -2.36 -6.08 -10.30
C ALA A 356 -2.25 -5.00 -9.22
N HIS A 357 -1.89 -5.39 -8.01
CA HIS A 357 -1.74 -4.47 -6.87
C HIS A 357 -0.76 -4.99 -5.83
N ILE A 358 -0.27 -4.08 -4.98
CA ILE A 358 0.60 -4.41 -3.85
C ILE A 358 -0.25 -4.88 -2.67
N ILE A 359 0.16 -5.98 -2.05
CA ILE A 359 -0.41 -6.55 -0.82
C ILE A 359 0.67 -6.62 0.25
N VAL A 360 0.28 -6.48 1.51
CA VAL A 360 1.17 -6.68 2.67
C VAL A 360 0.63 -7.82 3.53
N ASP A 361 1.35 -8.94 3.60
CA ASP A 361 0.94 -10.16 4.32
C ASP A 361 1.97 -10.64 5.34
#